data_AF-A0A392PWW5-F1
#
_entry.id   AF-A0A392PWW5-F1
#
_cell.length_a   1.000
_cell.length_b   1.000
_cell.length_c   1.000
_cell.angle_alpha   90.00
_cell.angle_beta   90.00
_cell.angle_gamma   90.00
#
_symmetry.space_group_name_H-M   'P 1'
#
loop_
_entity.id
_entity.type
_entity.pdbx_description
1 polymer ?
#
loop_
_entity_poly.entity_id
_entity_poly.type
_entity_poly.pdbx_seq_one_letter_code
_entity_poly.pdbx_strand_id
1 'polypeptide(L)'
;MVLLLGACPEYGCLVYEYMSNGSLDDCLFSRGNSPPLSWQLRFKIAAEIGTGLLFLHQAKPEPIVHRDLKPGNILLDRNYVAKISDVGLARLVPPSVADCVTQYRLTETAGTFCYIDPEYQQTGMLGVKSDIYSLGIIYLQILTAKPPTGLAHNAQQAIEKGTFPEMLDPLVTDWPMEDVMSLAKIAVQCAELRRKDRPDL
;
A
#
# COMPACT_ATOMS: atom_id res chain seq x y z
N MET A 1 -6.57 0.88 -10.89
CA MET A 1 -6.53 -0.59 -11.05
C MET A 1 -5.96 -0.94 -12.41
N VAL A 2 -5.18 -2.02 -12.51
CA VAL A 2 -4.70 -2.56 -13.79
C VAL A 2 -5.86 -3.24 -14.53
N LEU A 3 -6.03 -2.91 -15.81
CA LEU A 3 -7.14 -3.37 -16.63
C LEU A 3 -6.95 -4.83 -17.05
N LEU A 4 -7.94 -5.68 -16.74
CA LEU A 4 -8.06 -7.02 -17.28
C LEU A 4 -8.56 -6.93 -18.73
N LEU A 5 -7.75 -7.40 -19.68
CA LEU A 5 -8.06 -7.40 -21.11
C LEU A 5 -8.72 -8.71 -21.56
N GLY A 6 -8.45 -9.81 -20.86
CA GLY A 6 -9.02 -11.11 -21.20
C GLY A 6 -8.57 -12.22 -20.26
N ALA A 7 -9.09 -13.42 -20.50
CA ALA A 7 -8.74 -14.64 -19.78
C ALA A 7 -8.66 -15.82 -20.74
N CYS A 8 -7.82 -16.80 -20.41
CA CYS A 8 -7.77 -18.09 -21.08
C CYS A 8 -8.07 -19.19 -20.04
N PRO A 9 -9.35 -19.58 -19.87
CA PRO A 9 -9.76 -20.50 -18.82
C PRO A 9 -9.16 -21.90 -18.95
N GLU A 10 -8.94 -22.37 -20.18
CA GLU A 10 -8.38 -23.70 -20.47
C GLU A 10 -7.00 -23.91 -19.85
N TYR A 11 -6.22 -22.82 -19.71
CA TYR A 11 -4.88 -22.82 -19.14
C TYR A 11 -4.79 -22.05 -17.81
N GLY A 12 -5.90 -21.51 -17.30
CA GLY A 12 -5.92 -20.71 -16.09
C GLY A 12 -5.13 -19.40 -16.17
N CYS A 13 -5.12 -18.74 -17.34
CA CYS A 13 -4.36 -17.50 -17.55
C CYS A 13 -5.25 -16.26 -17.54
N LEU A 14 -4.70 -15.13 -17.08
CA LEU A 14 -5.31 -13.80 -17.15
C LEU A 14 -4.40 -12.88 -17.95
N VAL A 15 -4.98 -12.03 -18.79
CA VAL A 15 -4.27 -11.08 -19.65
C VAL A 15 -4.60 -9.67 -19.21
N TYR A 16 -3.59 -8.89 -18.86
CA TYR A 16 -3.71 -7.52 -18.37
C TYR A 16 -3.05 -6.54 -19.33
N GLU A 17 -3.40 -5.24 -19.19
CA GLU A 17 -2.64 -4.17 -19.84
C GLU A 17 -1.17 -4.19 -19.38
N TYR A 18 -0.27 -3.81 -20.29
CA TYR A 18 1.16 -3.80 -20.02
C TYR A 18 1.60 -2.52 -19.29
N MET A 19 2.35 -2.68 -18.20
CA MET A 19 2.83 -1.60 -17.34
C MET A 19 4.34 -1.46 -17.52
N SER A 20 4.76 -0.55 -18.40
CA SER A 20 6.12 -0.52 -18.95
C SER A 20 7.23 -0.16 -17.96
N ASN A 21 6.90 0.49 -16.84
CA ASN A 21 7.88 0.86 -15.82
C ASN A 21 7.97 -0.16 -14.67
N GLY A 22 7.32 -1.34 -14.83
CA GLY A 22 7.36 -2.39 -13.82
C GLY A 22 6.60 -2.01 -12.55
N SER A 23 7.06 -2.54 -11.41
CA SER A 23 6.45 -2.28 -10.11
C SER A 23 7.08 -1.08 -9.40
N LEU A 24 6.38 -0.56 -8.39
CA LEU A 24 6.92 0.46 -7.49
C LEU A 24 8.14 -0.08 -6.71
N ASP A 25 8.20 -1.38 -6.41
CA ASP A 25 9.36 -2.02 -5.79
C ASP A 25 10.61 -1.89 -6.70
N ASP A 26 10.44 -2.16 -8.00
CA ASP A 26 11.52 -2.04 -8.98
C ASP A 26 12.05 -0.60 -9.03
N CYS A 27 11.14 0.38 -9.04
CA CYS A 27 11.49 1.80 -9.12
C CYS A 27 12.14 2.35 -7.85
N LEU A 28 11.66 1.97 -6.65
CA LEU A 28 12.22 2.45 -5.39
C LEU A 28 13.61 1.86 -5.11
N PHE A 29 13.84 0.60 -5.46
CA PHE A 29 15.11 -0.08 -5.23
C PHE A 29 16.01 -0.12 -6.48
N SER A 30 15.71 0.72 -7.48
CA SER A 30 16.51 0.90 -8.71
C SER A 30 16.85 -0.41 -9.43
N ARG A 31 15.92 -1.38 -9.41
CA ARG A 31 16.11 -2.65 -10.12
C ARG A 31 16.05 -2.39 -11.62
N GLY A 32 17.07 -2.85 -12.36
CA GLY A 32 17.16 -2.62 -13.80
C GLY A 32 17.69 -1.23 -14.21
N ASN A 33 18.40 -0.52 -13.32
CA ASN A 33 19.03 0.78 -13.58
C ASN A 33 18.04 1.91 -13.92
N SER A 34 16.79 1.83 -13.44
CA SER A 34 15.84 2.94 -13.54
C SER A 34 16.33 4.16 -12.75
N PRO A 35 16.15 5.39 -13.27
CA PRO A 35 16.48 6.59 -12.50
C PRO A 35 15.60 6.69 -11.23
N PRO A 36 16.10 7.31 -10.16
CA PRO A 36 15.30 7.54 -8.96
C PRO A 36 14.04 8.35 -9.27
N LEU A 37 12.91 7.96 -8.66
CA LEU A 37 11.68 8.74 -8.75
C LEU A 37 11.86 10.09 -8.02
N SER A 38 11.53 11.20 -8.69
CA SER A 38 11.49 12.51 -8.04
C SER A 38 10.40 12.57 -6.98
N TRP A 39 10.47 13.57 -6.09
CA TRP A 39 9.42 13.80 -5.10
C TRP A 39 8.03 13.94 -5.75
N GLN A 40 7.92 14.68 -6.84
CA GLN A 40 6.63 14.95 -7.49
C GLN A 40 5.99 13.66 -8.01
N LEU A 41 6.79 12.75 -8.58
CA LEU A 41 6.32 11.42 -8.98
C LEU A 41 5.93 10.56 -7.78
N ARG A 42 6.75 10.55 -6.72
CA ARG A 42 6.47 9.82 -5.48
C ARG A 42 5.15 10.25 -4.84
N PHE A 43 4.91 11.55 -4.75
CA PHE A 43 3.67 12.11 -4.19
C PHE A 43 2.45 11.78 -5.08
N LYS A 44 2.58 11.93 -6.40
CA LYS A 44 1.54 11.52 -7.35
C LYS A 44 1.18 10.04 -7.19
N ILE A 45 2.19 9.17 -7.16
CA ILE A 45 2.00 7.72 -6.98
C ILE A 45 1.30 7.43 -5.64
N ALA A 46 1.73 8.06 -4.54
CA ALA A 46 1.07 7.90 -3.24
C ALA A 46 -0.43 8.27 -3.32
N ALA A 47 -0.75 9.41 -3.92
CA ALA A 47 -2.14 9.85 -4.10
C ALA A 47 -2.96 8.90 -4.99
N GLU A 48 -2.37 8.39 -6.09
CA GLU A 48 -3.02 7.44 -7.00
C GLU A 48 -3.28 6.08 -6.32
N ILE A 49 -2.37 5.60 -5.47
CA ILE A 49 -2.59 4.40 -4.66
C ILE A 49 -3.74 4.63 -3.68
N GLY A 50 -3.74 5.73 -2.93
CA GLY A 50 -4.82 6.07 -2.01
C GLY A 50 -6.18 6.17 -2.71
N THR A 51 -6.22 6.81 -3.88
CA THR A 51 -7.44 6.93 -4.71
C THR A 51 -7.91 5.57 -5.21
N GLY A 52 -7.00 4.72 -5.69
CA GLY A 52 -7.32 3.37 -6.14
C GLY A 52 -7.85 2.49 -5.01
N LEU A 53 -7.28 2.62 -3.81
CA LEU A 53 -7.71 1.87 -2.65
C LEU A 53 -9.08 2.34 -2.14
N LEU A 54 -9.31 3.66 -2.13
CA LEU A 54 -10.61 4.25 -1.80
C LEU A 54 -11.70 3.71 -2.73
N PHE A 55 -11.42 3.61 -4.04
CA PHE A 55 -12.34 3.03 -5.00
C PHE A 55 -12.73 1.58 -4.65
N LEU A 56 -11.77 0.76 -4.23
CA LEU A 56 -12.04 -0.62 -3.78
C LEU A 56 -12.89 -0.64 -2.50
N HIS A 57 -12.55 0.20 -1.52
CA HIS A 57 -13.22 0.27 -0.22
C HIS A 57 -14.61 0.91 -0.30
N GLN A 58 -14.91 1.68 -1.33
CA GLN A 58 -16.25 2.25 -1.57
C GLN A 58 -17.15 1.38 -2.45
N ALA A 59 -16.63 0.26 -2.96
CA ALA A 59 -17.41 -0.68 -3.77
C ALA A 59 -18.70 -1.11 -3.07
N LYS A 60 -19.76 -1.29 -3.87
CA LYS A 60 -21.10 -1.72 -3.41
C LYS A 60 -21.49 -3.04 -4.08
N PRO A 61 -22.24 -3.93 -3.41
CA PRO A 61 -22.84 -3.76 -2.07
C PRO A 61 -21.83 -3.82 -0.92
N GLU A 62 -20.64 -4.37 -1.17
CA GLU A 62 -19.65 -4.71 -0.17
C GLU A 62 -18.28 -4.11 -0.53
N PRO A 63 -17.54 -3.52 0.43
CA PRO A 63 -16.17 -3.09 0.19
C PRO A 63 -15.29 -4.26 -0.25
N ILE A 64 -14.37 -3.98 -1.17
CA ILE A 64 -13.37 -4.93 -1.63
C ILE A 64 -12.08 -4.66 -0.85
N VAL A 65 -11.62 -5.65 -0.08
CA VAL A 65 -10.31 -5.59 0.61
C VAL A 65 -9.26 -6.29 -0.25
N HIS A 66 -8.12 -5.64 -0.49
CA HIS A 66 -7.06 -6.12 -1.37
C HIS A 66 -6.25 -7.28 -0.75
N ARG A 67 -5.90 -7.19 0.54
CA ARG A 67 -5.22 -8.19 1.38
C ARG A 67 -3.72 -8.41 1.12
N ASP A 68 -3.19 -8.15 -0.09
CA ASP A 68 -1.75 -8.22 -0.37
C ASP A 68 -1.23 -6.92 -1.01
N LEU A 69 -1.60 -5.78 -0.42
CA LEU A 69 -1.11 -4.49 -0.89
C LEU A 69 0.37 -4.34 -0.52
N LYS A 70 1.23 -4.16 -1.52
CA LYS A 70 2.69 -4.00 -1.38
C LYS A 70 3.24 -3.26 -2.59
N PRO A 71 4.46 -2.68 -2.55
CA PRO A 71 5.04 -1.98 -3.70
C PRO A 71 5.14 -2.84 -4.97
N GLY A 72 5.37 -4.16 -4.82
CA GLY A 72 5.39 -5.10 -5.93
C GLY A 72 4.04 -5.26 -6.65
N ASN A 73 2.93 -4.92 -6.00
CA ASN A 73 1.58 -4.97 -6.56
C ASN A 73 1.06 -3.58 -6.97
N ILE A 74 1.93 -2.57 -6.99
CA ILE A 74 1.67 -1.27 -7.57
C ILE A 74 2.46 -1.19 -8.87
N LEU A 75 1.78 -1.25 -10.01
CA LEU A 75 2.43 -1.19 -11.32
C LEU A 75 2.38 0.22 -11.91
N LEU A 76 3.41 0.58 -12.68
CA LEU A 76 3.58 1.91 -13.25
C LEU A 76 3.56 1.84 -14.79
N ASP A 77 2.70 2.63 -15.42
CA ASP A 77 2.66 2.75 -16.88
C ASP A 77 3.80 3.64 -17.40
N ARG A 78 3.88 3.85 -18.72
CA ARG A 78 4.91 4.68 -19.37
C ARG A 78 4.99 6.13 -18.87
N ASN A 79 3.91 6.64 -18.29
CA ASN A 79 3.78 7.99 -17.77
C ASN A 79 3.83 8.03 -16.22
N TYR A 80 4.30 6.93 -15.60
CA TYR A 80 4.31 6.75 -14.14
C TYR A 80 2.93 6.94 -13.50
N VAL A 81 1.87 6.55 -14.19
CA VAL A 81 0.54 6.40 -13.58
C VAL A 81 0.53 5.09 -12.80
N ALA A 82 0.27 5.18 -11.50
CA ALA A 82 0.21 4.03 -10.61
C ALA A 82 -1.14 3.33 -10.67
N LYS A 83 -1.10 2.00 -10.76
CA LYS A 83 -2.28 1.15 -10.75
C LYS A 83 -2.06 -0.03 -9.81
N ILE A 84 -2.99 -0.23 -8.89
CA ILE A 84 -3.04 -1.43 -8.04
C ILE A 84 -3.33 -2.65 -8.94
N SER A 85 -2.50 -3.69 -8.81
CA SER A 85 -2.60 -4.98 -9.50
C SER A 85 -2.78 -6.12 -8.50
N ASP A 86 -2.90 -7.34 -9.01
CA ASP A 86 -2.91 -8.58 -8.21
C ASP A 86 -3.99 -8.62 -7.11
N VAL A 87 -5.23 -8.37 -7.53
CA VAL A 87 -6.44 -8.61 -6.73
C VAL A 87 -6.77 -10.10 -6.60
N GLY A 88 -5.83 -11.01 -6.88
CA GLY A 88 -6.04 -12.46 -6.84
C GLY A 88 -6.43 -12.99 -5.45
N LEU A 89 -6.15 -12.21 -4.40
CA LEU A 89 -6.55 -12.50 -3.02
C LEU A 89 -7.69 -11.61 -2.51
N ALA A 90 -8.19 -10.69 -3.33
CA ALA A 90 -9.18 -9.70 -2.91
C ALA A 90 -10.51 -10.38 -2.52
N ARG A 91 -11.19 -9.82 -1.51
CA ARG A 91 -12.47 -10.36 -1.03
C ARG A 91 -13.50 -9.27 -0.79
N LEU A 92 -14.76 -9.62 -1.06
CA LEU A 92 -15.93 -8.85 -0.65
C LEU A 92 -16.15 -9.01 0.86
N VAL A 93 -16.50 -7.92 1.54
CA VAL A 93 -16.83 -7.89 2.97
C VAL A 93 -18.31 -7.50 3.17
N PRO A 94 -19.16 -8.39 3.70
CA PRO A 94 -20.59 -8.15 3.93
C PRO A 94 -20.93 -6.90 4.71
N PRO A 95 -22.05 -6.21 4.37
CA PRO A 95 -22.42 -4.92 4.98
C PRO A 95 -22.70 -5.05 6.48
N SER A 96 -23.09 -6.25 6.94
CA SER A 96 -23.33 -6.55 8.36
C SER A 96 -22.05 -6.61 9.22
N VAL A 97 -20.86 -6.50 8.61
CA VAL A 97 -19.55 -6.68 9.26
C VAL A 97 -18.69 -5.43 9.14
N ALA A 98 -19.12 -4.41 8.39
CA ALA A 98 -18.39 -3.15 8.23
C ALA A 98 -18.19 -2.42 9.57
N ASP A 99 -19.20 -2.46 10.45
CA ASP A 99 -19.19 -1.80 11.77
C ASP A 99 -19.42 -2.73 12.97
N CYS A 100 -19.67 -4.03 12.74
CA CYS A 100 -19.95 -4.98 13.82
C CYS A 100 -18.85 -6.03 13.94
N VAL A 101 -18.26 -6.07 15.13
CA VAL A 101 -17.39 -7.14 15.63
C VAL A 101 -18.16 -8.46 15.55
N THR A 102 -18.07 -9.22 14.45
CA THR A 102 -18.23 -10.68 14.42
C THR A 102 -18.12 -11.25 13.01
N GLN A 103 -17.27 -12.29 12.89
CA GLN A 103 -17.27 -13.36 11.88
C GLN A 103 -16.67 -13.10 10.49
N TYR A 104 -15.33 -13.09 10.45
CA TYR A 104 -14.59 -13.87 9.44
C TYR A 104 -13.71 -14.89 10.18
N ARG A 105 -14.31 -16.01 10.61
CA ARG A 105 -13.54 -17.14 11.15
C ARG A 105 -12.96 -17.93 9.98
N LEU A 106 -11.64 -18.14 10.01
CA LEU A 106 -10.87 -19.11 9.21
C LEU A 106 -10.57 -18.69 7.76
N THR A 107 -9.60 -17.79 7.59
CA THR A 107 -8.77 -17.79 6.38
C THR A 107 -7.33 -17.95 6.79
N GLU A 108 -6.58 -18.86 6.15
CA GLU A 108 -5.12 -18.90 6.28
C GLU A 108 -4.54 -17.50 6.06
N THR A 109 -3.60 -17.10 6.92
CA THR A 109 -2.93 -15.81 6.82
C THR A 109 -2.24 -15.71 5.47
N ALA A 110 -2.79 -14.87 4.58
CA ALA A 110 -2.25 -14.62 3.26
C ALA A 110 -1.76 -13.17 3.20
N GLY A 111 -0.63 -12.95 2.54
CA GLY A 111 0.01 -11.64 2.40
C GLY A 111 1.52 -11.74 2.57
N THR A 112 2.23 -10.67 2.20
CA THR A 112 3.69 -10.58 2.37
C THR A 112 4.02 -10.10 3.79
N PHE A 113 4.72 -10.92 4.59
CA PHE A 113 4.88 -10.79 6.06
C PHE A 113 5.00 -9.36 6.62
N CYS A 114 5.77 -8.48 5.98
CA CYS A 114 6.02 -7.11 6.47
C CYS A 114 4.89 -6.10 6.20
N TYR A 115 3.87 -6.48 5.42
CA TYR A 115 2.73 -5.65 5.05
C TYR A 115 1.42 -6.17 5.66
N ILE A 116 1.47 -7.33 6.34
CA ILE A 116 0.30 -7.93 6.97
C ILE A 116 -0.06 -7.10 8.20
N ASP A 117 -1.33 -6.68 8.27
CA ASP A 117 -1.89 -6.06 9.45
C ASP A 117 -1.68 -6.96 10.69
N PRO A 118 -0.96 -6.50 11.73
CA PRO A 118 -0.66 -7.32 12.90
C PRO A 118 -1.92 -7.73 13.68
N GLU A 119 -2.96 -6.90 13.69
CA GLU A 119 -4.24 -7.23 14.32
C GLU A 119 -4.98 -8.30 13.50
N TYR A 120 -4.97 -8.22 12.17
CA TYR A 120 -5.49 -9.27 11.30
C TYR A 120 -4.73 -10.59 11.49
N GLN A 121 -3.39 -10.54 11.57
CA GLN A 121 -2.57 -11.73 11.78
C GLN A 121 -2.88 -12.43 13.11
N GLN A 122 -3.15 -11.66 14.19
CA GLN A 122 -3.44 -12.20 15.51
C GLN A 122 -4.89 -12.69 15.64
N THR A 123 -5.84 -11.95 15.08
CA THR A 123 -7.28 -12.17 15.32
C THR A 123 -7.99 -12.91 14.18
N GLY A 124 -7.38 -12.95 12.99
CA GLY A 124 -8.02 -13.38 11.75
C GLY A 124 -9.05 -12.39 11.20
N MET A 125 -9.26 -11.24 11.86
CA MET A 125 -10.26 -10.25 11.46
C MET A 125 -9.75 -9.36 10.33
N LEU A 126 -10.20 -9.63 9.11
CA LEU A 126 -9.92 -8.80 7.94
C LEU A 126 -10.94 -7.66 7.83
N GLY A 127 -10.47 -6.45 7.51
CA GLY A 127 -11.32 -5.36 7.05
C GLY A 127 -10.54 -4.35 6.22
N VAL A 128 -11.21 -3.27 5.81
CA VAL A 128 -10.60 -2.16 5.05
C VAL A 128 -9.35 -1.60 5.73
N LYS A 129 -9.37 -1.55 7.06
CA LYS A 129 -8.25 -1.11 7.91
C LYS A 129 -7.00 -1.98 7.81
N SER A 130 -7.11 -3.20 7.31
CA SER A 130 -5.96 -4.06 7.06
C SER A 130 -5.16 -3.57 5.85
N ASP A 131 -5.84 -3.11 4.78
CA ASP A 131 -5.15 -2.48 3.65
C ASP A 131 -4.57 -1.10 4.03
N ILE A 132 -5.21 -0.38 4.98
CA ILE A 132 -4.68 0.90 5.48
C ILE A 132 -3.32 0.72 6.16
N TYR A 133 -3.15 -0.36 6.92
CA TYR A 133 -1.85 -0.70 7.49
C TYR A 133 -0.79 -0.86 6.40
N SER A 134 -1.08 -1.68 5.39
CA SER A 134 -0.19 -1.90 4.26
C SER A 134 0.12 -0.61 3.50
N LEU A 135 -0.87 0.26 3.32
CA LEU A 135 -0.72 1.58 2.69
C LEU A 135 0.26 2.47 3.49
N GLY A 136 0.17 2.47 4.82
CA GLY A 136 1.10 3.20 5.69
C GLY A 136 2.55 2.77 5.48
N ILE A 137 2.80 1.46 5.40
CA ILE A 137 4.12 0.91 5.10
C ILE A 137 4.60 1.36 3.72
N ILE A 138 3.74 1.29 2.69
CA ILE A 138 4.07 1.73 1.33
C ILE A 138 4.44 3.22 1.29
N TYR A 139 3.69 4.09 1.96
CA TYR A 139 4.01 5.52 2.02
C TYR A 139 5.36 5.79 2.68
N LEU A 140 5.68 5.08 3.76
CA LEU A 140 7.01 5.18 4.37
C LEU A 140 8.12 4.72 3.42
N GLN A 141 7.90 3.67 2.63
CA GLN A 141 8.87 3.24 1.63
C GLN A 141 9.01 4.22 0.47
N ILE A 142 7.91 4.85 0.03
CA ILE A 142 7.95 5.93 -0.95
C ILE A 142 8.85 7.07 -0.46
N LEU A 143 8.77 7.44 0.82
CA LEU A 143 9.60 8.50 1.40
C LEU A 143 11.06 8.11 1.60
N THR A 144 11.31 6.88 2.04
CA THR A 144 12.62 6.48 2.58
C THR A 144 13.43 5.57 1.66
N ALA A 145 12.79 4.91 0.69
CA ALA A 145 13.36 3.80 -0.09
C ALA A 145 14.03 2.72 0.79
N LYS A 146 13.52 2.50 2.01
CA LYS A 146 14.03 1.50 2.96
C LYS A 146 13.19 0.21 2.94
N PRO A 147 13.77 -0.92 3.37
CA PRO A 147 13.00 -2.14 3.60
C PRO A 147 11.88 -1.93 4.62
N PRO A 148 10.76 -2.67 4.53
CA PRO A 148 9.58 -2.46 5.38
C PRO A 148 9.79 -2.89 6.85
N THR A 149 10.76 -3.76 7.13
CA THR A 149 10.99 -4.33 8.47
C THR A 149 11.32 -3.25 9.50
N GLY A 150 10.45 -3.08 10.51
CA GLY A 150 10.61 -2.08 11.56
C GLY A 150 10.46 -0.63 11.10
N LEU A 151 10.07 -0.40 9.85
CA LEU A 151 10.07 0.92 9.22
C LEU A 151 9.12 1.90 9.92
N ALA A 152 7.89 1.47 10.22
CA ALA A 152 6.90 2.30 10.91
C ALA A 152 7.37 2.76 12.29
N HIS A 153 7.89 1.84 13.10
CA HIS A 153 8.44 2.15 14.41
C HIS A 153 9.62 3.13 14.34
N ASN A 154 10.55 2.89 13.41
CA ASN A 154 11.72 3.77 13.24
C ASN A 154 11.30 5.17 12.76
N ALA A 155 10.33 5.24 11.85
CA ALA A 155 9.75 6.50 11.36
C ALA A 155 9.07 7.28 12.49
N GLN A 156 8.25 6.62 13.31
CA GLN A 156 7.61 7.23 14.46
C GLN A 156 8.63 7.83 15.43
N GLN A 157 9.66 7.05 15.81
CA GLN A 157 10.72 7.56 16.69
C GLN A 157 11.48 8.74 16.09
N ALA A 158 11.75 8.71 14.78
CA ALA A 158 12.46 9.80 14.11
C ALA A 158 11.59 11.06 14.01
N ILE A 159 10.27 10.93 13.83
CA ILE A 159 9.34 12.07 13.87
C ILE A 159 9.31 12.68 15.27
N GLU A 160 9.21 11.87 16.32
CA GLU A 160 9.22 12.33 17.72
C GLU A 160 10.52 13.05 18.12
N LYS A 161 11.66 12.57 17.60
CA LYS A 161 12.98 13.17 17.84
C LYS A 161 13.32 14.33 16.90
N GLY A 162 12.49 14.59 15.88
CA GLY A 162 12.78 15.60 14.85
C GLY A 162 13.87 15.22 13.85
N THR A 163 14.24 13.94 13.77
CA THR A 163 15.32 13.42 12.89
C THR A 163 14.79 12.67 11.66
N PHE A 164 13.48 12.70 11.39
CA PHE A 164 12.90 12.06 10.21
C PHE A 164 13.55 12.43 8.86
N PRO A 165 14.04 13.67 8.62
CA PRO A 165 14.75 13.99 7.38
C PRO A 165 15.96 13.09 7.08
N GLU A 166 16.62 12.54 8.10
CA GLU A 166 17.74 11.60 7.96
C GLU A 166 17.29 10.23 7.42
N MET A 167 15.99 9.95 7.44
CA MET A 167 15.42 8.72 6.91
C MET A 167 15.07 8.78 5.43
N LEU A 168 14.95 9.99 4.87
CA LEU A 168 14.56 10.19 3.48
C LEU A 168 15.54 9.54 2.52
N ASP A 169 15.03 9.16 1.35
CA ASP A 169 15.87 8.62 0.29
C ASP A 169 16.92 9.67 -0.12
N PRO A 170 18.23 9.38 0.03
CA PRO A 170 19.31 10.32 -0.28
C PRO A 170 19.45 10.60 -1.78
N LEU A 171 18.81 9.81 -2.65
CA LEU A 171 18.83 10.00 -4.10
C LEU A 171 17.88 11.10 -4.57
N VAL A 172 16.97 11.57 -3.70
CA VAL A 172 16.08 12.69 -3.96
C VAL A 172 16.59 13.92 -3.21
N THR A 173 16.81 15.02 -3.92
CA THR A 173 17.49 16.21 -3.37
C THR A 173 16.57 17.39 -3.08
N ASP A 174 15.33 17.37 -3.59
CA ASP A 174 14.39 18.51 -3.62
C ASP A 174 13.13 18.27 -2.76
N TRP A 175 13.29 17.69 -1.58
CA TRP A 175 12.18 17.37 -0.67
C TRP A 175 11.49 18.63 -0.09
N PRO A 176 10.17 18.82 -0.31
CA PRO A 176 9.41 19.84 0.40
C PRO A 176 9.04 19.33 1.80
N MET A 177 9.83 19.76 2.79
CA MET A 177 9.77 19.19 4.14
C MET A 177 8.39 19.26 4.80
N GLU A 178 7.59 20.28 4.52
CA GLU A 178 6.24 20.40 5.08
C GLU A 178 5.30 19.28 4.58
N ASP A 179 5.27 19.05 3.27
CA ASP A 179 4.45 18.00 2.66
C ASP A 179 4.97 16.61 3.04
N VAL A 180 6.30 16.45 3.06
CA VAL A 180 6.97 15.21 3.48
C VAL A 180 6.61 14.85 4.92
N MET A 181 6.70 15.80 5.84
CA MET A 181 6.35 15.56 7.24
C MET A 181 4.86 15.27 7.41
N SER A 182 4.00 15.88 6.60
CA SER A 182 2.56 15.62 6.60
C SER A 182 2.27 14.19 6.13
N LEU A 183 2.85 13.76 5.01
CA LEU A 183 2.72 12.39 4.50
C LEU A 183 3.31 11.36 5.47
N ALA A 184 4.46 11.65 6.08
CA ALA A 184 5.10 10.75 7.04
C ALA A 184 4.24 10.51 8.29
N LYS A 185 3.61 11.56 8.82
CA LYS A 185 2.69 11.46 9.97
C LYS A 185 1.45 10.62 9.62
N ILE A 186 0.86 10.87 8.45
CA ILE A 186 -0.27 10.07 7.94
C ILE A 186 0.16 8.60 7.81
N ALA A 187 1.33 8.35 7.22
CA ALA A 187 1.85 7.00 6.99
C ALA A 187 2.07 6.23 8.31
N VAL A 188 2.63 6.89 9.34
CA VAL A 188 2.78 6.30 10.68
C VAL A 188 1.41 6.02 11.31
N GLN A 189 0.46 6.96 11.21
CA GLN A 189 -0.90 6.76 11.75
C GLN A 189 -1.63 5.60 11.06
N CYS A 190 -1.46 5.45 9.74
CA CYS A 190 -1.96 4.31 8.98
C CYS A 190 -1.37 2.97 9.47
N ALA A 191 -0.11 2.98 9.89
CA ALA A 191 0.64 1.80 10.34
C ALA A 191 0.49 1.52 11.86
N GLU A 192 -0.47 2.13 12.55
CA GLU A 192 -0.76 1.84 13.95
C GLU A 192 -1.12 0.37 14.18
N LEU A 193 -0.69 -0.18 15.32
CA LEU A 193 -0.89 -1.60 15.61
C LEU A 193 -2.36 -1.94 15.85
N ARG A 194 -3.12 -1.02 16.46
CA ARG A 194 -4.55 -1.19 16.72
C ARG A 194 -5.35 -0.60 15.57
N ARG A 195 -6.26 -1.39 15.02
CA ARG A 195 -7.15 -1.04 13.91
C ARG A 195 -7.92 0.26 14.14
N LYS A 196 -8.37 0.49 15.38
CA LYS A 196 -9.18 1.66 15.77
C LYS A 196 -8.41 2.99 15.77
N ASP A 197 -7.08 2.95 15.80
CA ASP A 197 -6.24 4.16 15.82
C ASP A 197 -5.86 4.61 14.40
N ARG A 198 -6.07 3.74 13.41
CA ARG A 198 -5.81 4.03 11.99
C ARG A 198 -6.90 4.95 11.43
N PRO A 199 -6.55 5.89 10.54
CA PRO A 199 -7.52 6.77 9.89
C PRO A 199 -8.39 6.00 8.89
N ASP A 200 -9.51 6.59 8.50
CA ASP A 200 -10.25 6.18 7.30
C ASP A 200 -9.62 6.82 6.05
N LEU A 201 -9.92 6.28 4.86
CA LEU A 201 -9.51 6.87 3.58
C LEU A 201 -10.37 8.06 3.17
#